data_AF-A0A8T7HTZ8-F1
#
_entry.id   AF-A0A8T7HTZ8-F1
#
_cell.length_a   1.000
_cell.length_b   1.000
_cell.length_c   1.000
_cell.angle_alpha   90.00
_cell.angle_beta   90.00
_cell.angle_gamma   90.00
#
_symmetry.space_group_name_H-M   'P 1'
#
loop_
_entity.id
_entity.type
_entity.pdbx_description
1 polymer ?
#
loop_
_entity_poly.entity_id
_entity_poly.type
_entity_poly.pdbx_seq_one_letter_code
_entity_poly.pdbx_strand_id
1 'polypeptide(L)' 'MAINKEWHMNNKMPKDASFEVRVAWHTEHNNNCSCRPGFPKKLEEEMKQRGMKVPSVPVLRK' A
#
# COMPACT_ATOMS: atom_id res chain seq x y z
N MET A 1 -7.47 0.95 -14.48
CA MET A 1 -7.84 1.00 -13.05
C MET A 1 -8.31 2.41 -12.74
N ALA A 2 -9.34 2.57 -11.91
CA ALA A 2 -9.86 3.89 -11.52
C ALA A 2 -9.04 4.46 -10.35
N ILE A 3 -8.58 5.70 -10.48
CA ILE A 3 -7.91 6.42 -9.40
C ILE A 3 -8.95 7.17 -8.56
N ASN A 4 -8.94 6.95 -7.25
CA ASN A 4 -9.70 7.78 -6.31
C ASN A 4 -8.92 9.08 -6.05
N LYS A 5 -9.20 10.11 -6.85
CA LYS A 5 -8.47 11.39 -6.79
C LYS A 5 -8.59 12.07 -5.43
N GLU A 6 -9.77 12.03 -4.82
CA GLU A 6 -10.03 12.65 -3.51
C GLU A 6 -9.16 12.00 -2.43
N TRP A 7 -9.13 10.66 -2.40
CA TRP A 7 -8.31 9.93 -1.45
C TRP A 7 -6.83 10.26 -1.60
N HIS A 8 -6.31 10.34 -2.84
CA HIS A 8 -4.90 10.70 -3.07
C HIS A 8 -4.56 12.14 -2.68
N MET A 9 -5.49 13.08 -2.79
CA MET A 9 -5.25 14.47 -2.38
C MET A 9 -5.14 14.60 -0.86
N ASN A 10 -5.97 13.86 -0.12
CA ASN A 10 -6.00 13.86 1.34
C ASN A 10 -4.94 12.94 1.96
N ASN A 11 -4.59 11.84 1.30
CA ASN A 11 -3.69 10.80 1.80
C ASN A 11 -2.47 10.69 0.90
N LYS A 12 -1.65 11.74 0.84
CA LYS A 12 -0.38 11.70 0.11
C LYS A 12 0.66 10.92 0.92
N MET A 13 1.37 10.01 0.26
CA MET A 13 2.47 9.29 0.90
C MET A 13 3.56 10.29 1.32
N PRO A 14 3.95 10.36 2.61
CA PRO A 14 5.07 11.18 3.05
C PRO A 14 6.39 10.69 2.44
N LYS A 15 7.30 11.62 2.11
CA LYS A 15 8.61 11.28 1.52
C LYS A 15 9.47 10.43 2.47
N ASP A 16 9.49 10.79 3.74
CA ASP A 16 10.27 10.14 4.79
C ASP A 16 9.39 9.28 5.73
N ALA A 17 8.34 8.68 5.18
CA ALA A 17 7.47 7.78 5.93
C ALA A 17 8.27 6.58 6.49
N SER A 18 8.08 6.29 7.77
CA SER A 18 8.58 5.06 8.40
C SER A 18 7.93 3.83 7.77
N PHE A 19 8.53 2.67 8.02
CA PHE A 19 8.01 1.39 7.52
C PHE A 19 6.53 1.17 7.88
N GLU A 20 6.14 1.42 9.13
CA GLU A 20 4.77 1.23 9.61
C GLU A 20 3.78 2.16 8.92
N VAL A 21 4.16 3.44 8.75
CA VAL A 21 3.35 4.43 8.01
C VAL A 21 3.17 4.00 6.56
N ARG A 22 4.22 3.46 5.91
CA ARG A 22 4.13 2.95 4.54
C ARG A 22 3.16 1.76 4.46
N VAL A 23 3.23 0.81 5.39
CA VAL A 23 2.34 -0.36 5.43
C VAL A 23 0.89 0.08 5.63
N ALA A 24 0.63 0.98 6.59
CA ALA A 24 -0.69 1.51 6.85
C ALA A 24 -1.26 2.23 5.61
N TRP A 25 -0.48 3.14 5.01
CA TRP A 25 -0.88 3.87 3.82
C TRP A 25 -1.20 2.94 2.65
N HIS A 26 -0.37 1.92 2.39
CA HIS A 26 -0.63 0.96 1.31
C HIS A 26 -1.88 0.12 1.57
N THR A 27 -2.16 -0.20 2.83
CA THR A 27 -3.36 -0.94 3.23
C THR A 27 -4.62 -0.10 2.96
N GLU A 28 -4.64 1.17 3.38
CA GLU A 28 -5.74 2.09 3.12
C GLU A 28 -5.88 2.44 1.64
N HIS A 29 -4.76 2.64 0.94
CA HIS A 29 -4.75 2.87 -0.50
C HIS A 29 -5.47 1.74 -1.22
N ASN A 30 -5.14 0.49 -0.91
CA ASN A 30 -5.78 -0.67 -1.54
C ASN A 30 -7.29 -0.77 -1.25
N ASN A 31 -7.75 -0.28 -0.09
CA ASN A 31 -9.18 -0.24 0.25
C ASN A 31 -9.95 0.89 -0.47
N ASN A 32 -9.28 2.01 -0.76
CA ASN A 32 -9.93 3.22 -1.30
C ASN A 32 -9.65 3.47 -2.79
N CYS A 33 -8.58 2.88 -3.32
CA CYS A 33 -8.05 3.13 -4.66
C CYS A 33 -7.39 1.87 -5.25
N SER A 34 -7.82 1.48 -6.44
CA SER A 34 -7.25 0.32 -7.16
C SER A 34 -6.17 0.72 -8.18
N CYS A 35 -5.66 1.96 -8.15
CA CYS A 35 -4.74 2.45 -9.18
C CYS A 35 -3.39 1.69 -9.19
N ARG A 36 -2.98 1.19 -8.02
CA ARG A 36 -1.78 0.36 -7.84
C ARG A 36 -2.02 -0.67 -6.73
N PRO A 37 -2.61 -1.83 -7.05
CA PRO A 37 -2.92 -2.85 -6.07
C PRO A 37 -1.66 -3.49 -5.51
N GLY A 38 -1.70 -3.86 -4.23
CA GLY A 38 -0.64 -4.60 -3.54
C GLY A 38 0.39 -3.69 -2.86
N PHE A 39 1.56 -4.25 -2.56
CA PHE A 39 2.64 -3.58 -1.85
C PHE A 39 3.90 -3.51 -2.74
N PRO A 40 4.76 -2.48 -2.60
CA PRO A 40 6.05 -2.45 -3.27
C PRO A 40 6.94 -3.62 -2.82
N LYS A 41 7.67 -4.25 -3.75
CA LYS A 41 8.52 -5.43 -3.48
C LYS A 41 9.45 -5.26 -2.25
N LYS A 42 10.14 -4.13 -2.14
CA LYS A 42 11.03 -3.84 -0.99
C LYS A 42 10.28 -3.79 0.34
N LEU A 43 9.06 -3.25 0.33
CA LEU A 43 8.21 -3.18 1.51
C LEU A 43 7.71 -4.57 1.90
N GLU A 44 7.31 -5.39 0.94
CA GLU A 44 6.93 -6.79 1.18
C GLU A 44 8.08 -7.63 1.74
N GLU A 45 9.29 -7.46 1.21
CA GLU A 45 10.49 -8.12 1.72
C GLU A 45 10.77 -7.71 3.17
N GLU A 46 10.69 -6.42 3.49
CA GLU A 46 10.88 -5.92 4.84
C GLU A 46 9.77 -6.41 5.80
N MET A 47 8.51 -6.47 5.34
CA MET A 47 7.41 -7.08 6.10
C MET A 47 7.69 -8.56 6.43
N LYS A 48 8.14 -9.34 5.44
CA LYS A 48 8.51 -10.75 5.63
C LYS A 48 9.68 -10.91 6.59
N GLN A 49 10.71 -10.07 6.48
CA GLN A 49 11.87 -10.08 7.39
C GLN A 49 11.46 -9.78 8.83
N ARG A 50 10.49 -8.88 9.02
CA ARG A 50 9.92 -8.54 10.34
C ARG A 50 8.90 -9.57 10.85
N GLY A 51 8.68 -10.67 10.12
CA GLY A 51 7.69 -11.70 10.48
C GLY A 51 6.23 -11.23 10.40
N MET A 52 5.96 -10.12 9.73
CA MET A 52 4.61 -9.60 9.55
C MET A 52 3.88 -10.37 8.47
N LYS A 53 2.62 -10.72 8.73
CA LYS A 53 1.73 -11.26 7.70
C LYS A 53 1.39 -10.14 6.74
N VAL A 54 1.94 -10.20 5.53
CA VAL A 54 1.56 -9.28 4.44
C VAL A 54 0.08 -9.54 4.16
N PRO A 55 -0.82 -8.56 4.37
CA PRO A 55 -2.22 -8.73 4.02
C PRO A 55 -2.28 -9.05 2.53
N SER A 56 -2.82 -10.22 2.18
CA SER A 56 -3.03 -10.60 0.79
C SER A 56 -4.17 -9.74 0.25
N VAL A 57 -3.88 -8.50 -0.09
CA VAL A 57 -4.78 -7.71 -0.93
C VAL A 57 -4.86 -8.45 -2.25
N PRO A 58 -6.07 -8.71 -2.81
CA PRO A 58 -6.19 -9.36 -4.09
C PRO A 58 -5.45 -8.51 -5.12
N VAL A 59 -4.23 -8.92 -5.47
CA VAL A 59 -3.57 -8.44 -6.68
C VAL A 59 -4.46 -8.99 -7.77
N LEU A 60 -5.37 -8.17 -8.29
CA LEU A 60 -6.10 -8.48 -9.51
C LEU A 60 -5.05 -8.59 -10.61
N ARG A 61 -4.48 -9.79 -10.74
CA ARG A 61 -3.65 -10.19 -11.86
C ARG A 61 -4.59 -10.21 -13.06
N LYS A 62 -4.39 -9.26 -13.97
CA LYS A 62 -4.96 -9.33 -15.31
C LYS A 62 -4.20 -10.36 -16.12
#